data_AF-A0A923QD88-F1
#
_entry.id   AF-A0A923QD88-F1
#
_cell.length_a   1.000
_cell.length_b   1.000
_cell.length_c   1.000
_cell.angle_alpha   90.00
_cell.angle_beta   90.00
_cell.angle_gamma   90.00
#
_symmetry.space_group_name_H-M   'P 1'
#
loop_
_entity.id
_entity.type
_entity.pdbx_description
1 polymer ?
#
loop_
_entity_poly.entity_id
_entity_poly.type
_entity_poly.pdbx_seq_one_letter_code
_entity_poly.pdbx_strand_id
1 'polypeptide(L)'
;MLIRSAAVLAALLSACESKPPGWEALLAAKVVQYYPSYSVSTAPGQLLVTRPGLDSKTINVEEIARFCLRGTRDCNYATEQMLVELRLPALPAPATARD
;
A
#
# COMPACT_ATOMS: atom_id res chain seq x y z
N MET A 1 -56.01 -11.64 10.21
CA MET A 1 -55.37 -10.30 10.22
C MET A 1 -54.00 -10.44 10.85
N LEU A 2 -52.96 -10.09 10.09
CA LEU A 2 -51.54 -10.36 10.35
C LEU A 2 -50.90 -9.31 11.27
N ILE A 3 -50.07 -9.80 12.21
CA ILE A 3 -48.75 -9.33 12.67
C ILE A 3 -48.61 -7.89 13.21
N ARG A 4 -48.20 -7.76 14.48
CA ARG A 4 -47.46 -6.58 15.00
C ARG A 4 -46.42 -6.98 16.06
N SER A 5 -45.37 -7.67 15.63
CA SER A 5 -44.17 -7.91 16.44
C SER A 5 -42.96 -7.60 15.60
N ALA A 6 -42.32 -6.45 15.82
CA ALA A 6 -40.90 -6.18 15.55
C ALA A 6 -40.64 -4.68 15.61
N ALA A 7 -39.84 -4.21 16.58
CA ALA A 7 -38.90 -3.10 16.39
C ALA A 7 -38.18 -2.76 17.71
N VAL A 8 -37.34 -3.65 18.23
CA VAL A 8 -36.28 -3.26 19.19
C VAL A 8 -35.05 -4.13 18.91
N LEU A 9 -34.28 -3.84 17.85
CA LEU A 9 -33.04 -4.59 17.57
C LEU A 9 -32.10 -3.87 16.56
N ALA A 10 -32.02 -2.53 16.56
CA ALA A 10 -31.22 -1.82 15.55
C ALA A 10 -30.47 -0.58 16.07
N ALA A 11 -29.76 -0.67 17.19
CA ALA A 11 -29.01 0.48 17.73
C ALA A 11 -27.61 0.16 18.28
N LEU A 12 -26.96 -0.93 17.88
CA LEU A 12 -25.62 -1.30 18.38
C LEU A 12 -24.52 -1.45 17.31
N LEU A 13 -24.75 -1.02 16.06
CA LEU A 13 -23.74 -1.14 14.98
C LEU A 13 -22.96 0.16 14.68
N SER A 14 -23.14 1.22 15.45
CA SER A 14 -22.43 2.50 15.23
C SER A 14 -21.10 2.63 15.98
N ALA A 15 -20.49 1.52 16.40
CA ALA A 15 -19.19 1.50 17.08
C ALA A 15 -18.21 0.57 16.35
N CYS A 16 -17.72 1.03 15.21
CA CYS A 16 -16.38 0.76 14.68
C CYS A 16 -16.26 1.55 13.39
N GLU A 17 -15.78 2.80 13.48
CA GLU A 17 -15.24 3.49 12.31
C GLU A 17 -13.87 2.86 12.00
N SER A 18 -13.88 1.57 11.66
CA SER A 18 -12.76 0.89 11.05
C SER A 18 -12.68 1.46 9.64
N LYS A 19 -12.01 2.62 9.50
CA LYS A 19 -11.62 3.12 8.19
C LYS A 19 -10.98 1.93 7.47
N PRO A 20 -11.56 1.44 6.35
CA PRO A 20 -10.96 0.33 5.64
C PRO A 20 -9.50 0.69 5.37
N PRO A 21 -8.55 -0.23 5.59
CA PRO A 21 -7.13 0.08 5.41
C PRO A 21 -6.95 0.69 4.03
N GLY A 22 -6.44 1.92 4.00
CA GLY A 22 -6.13 2.62 2.77
C GLY A 22 -5.10 1.83 1.95
N TRP A 23 -4.96 2.18 0.67
CA TRP A 23 -3.95 1.57 -0.19
C TRP A 23 -2.54 1.66 0.41
N GLU A 24 -2.25 2.72 1.17
CA GLU A 24 -1.00 2.88 1.91
C GLU A 24 -0.76 1.72 2.88
N ALA A 25 -1.75 1.37 3.70
CA ALA A 25 -1.62 0.31 4.70
C ALA A 25 -1.48 -1.07 4.04
N LEU A 26 -2.23 -1.31 2.95
CA LEU A 26 -2.17 -2.58 2.21
C LEU A 26 -0.81 -2.77 1.54
N LEU A 27 -0.29 -1.73 0.88
CA LEU A 27 1.01 -1.80 0.23
C LEU A 27 2.16 -1.84 1.25
N ALA A 28 2.07 -1.09 2.35
CA ALA A 28 3.06 -1.15 3.43
C ALA A 28 3.14 -2.55 4.05
N ALA A 29 1.99 -3.18 4.34
CA ALA A 29 1.95 -4.55 4.83
C ALA A 29 2.58 -5.53 3.83
N LYS A 30 2.34 -5.37 2.53
CA LYS A 30 2.94 -6.19 1.48
C LYS A 30 4.47 -6.04 1.42
N VAL A 31 4.99 -4.82 1.58
CA VAL A 31 6.43 -4.57 1.63
C VAL A 31 7.06 -5.25 2.84
N VAL A 32 6.49 -5.08 4.05
CA VAL A 32 7.02 -5.70 5.28
C VAL A 32 6.93 -7.22 5.24
N GLN A 33 5.87 -7.78 4.64
CA GLN A 33 5.73 -9.22 4.47
C GLN A 33 6.84 -9.80 3.57
N TYR A 34 7.19 -9.11 2.48
CA TYR A 34 8.17 -9.59 1.52
C TYR A 34 9.62 -9.27 1.94
N TYR A 35 9.82 -8.14 2.61
CA TYR A 35 11.11 -7.66 3.12
C TYR A 35 11.02 -7.34 4.62
N PRO A 36 11.09 -8.35 5.50
CA PRO A 36 10.91 -8.15 6.95
C PRO A 36 11.93 -7.22 7.62
N SER A 37 13.09 -7.00 6.99
CA SER A 37 14.13 -6.09 7.48
C SER A 37 13.92 -4.64 7.04
N TYR A 38 12.95 -4.36 6.16
CA TYR A 38 12.68 -3.00 5.67
C TYR A 38 11.74 -2.28 6.64
N SER A 39 11.93 -0.97 6.77
CA SER A 39 11.00 -0.11 7.52
C SER A 39 10.17 0.71 6.55
N VAL A 40 8.88 0.87 6.81
CA VAL A 40 7.95 1.61 5.94
C VAL A 40 7.28 2.70 6.76
N SER A 41 7.36 3.93 6.27
CA SER A 41 6.59 5.08 6.77
C SER A 41 5.54 5.47 5.76
N THR A 42 4.31 5.72 6.23
CA THR A 42 3.16 6.06 5.38
C THR A 42 2.92 7.56 5.39
N ALA A 43 2.80 8.17 4.21
CA ALA A 43 2.31 9.52 4.01
C ALA A 43 1.09 9.48 3.06
N PRO A 44 0.25 10.53 3.01
CA PRO A 44 -0.88 10.55 2.07
C PRO A 44 -0.41 10.32 0.63
N GLY A 45 -0.90 9.25 -0.01
CA GLY A 45 -0.56 8.89 -1.39
C GLY A 45 0.84 8.33 -1.61
N GLN A 46 1.65 8.14 -0.56
CA GLN A 46 3.05 7.71 -0.68
C GLN A 46 3.53 6.80 0.45
N LEU A 47 4.49 5.92 0.15
CA LEU A 47 5.27 5.19 1.15
C LEU A 47 6.74 5.58 1.05
N LEU A 48 7.37 5.83 2.19
CA LEU A 48 8.82 5.93 2.29
C LEU A 48 9.35 4.61 2.86
N VAL A 49 10.14 3.88 2.06
CA VAL A 49 10.72 2.59 2.42
C VAL A 49 12.20 2.76 2.71
N THR A 50 12.59 2.53 3.95
CA THR A 50 14.00 2.47 4.37
C THR A 50 14.51 1.05 4.21
N ARG A 51 15.60 0.91 3.46
CA ARG A 51 16.17 -0.37 3.03
C ARG A 51 17.56 -0.54 3.65
N PRO A 52 17.83 -1.56 4.48
CA PRO A 52 19.15 -1.74 5.08
C PRO A 52 20.25 -1.87 4.03
N GLY A 53 21.30 -1.05 4.13
CA GLY A 53 22.43 -1.05 3.20
C GLY A 53 22.14 -0.48 1.81
N LEU A 54 20.97 0.12 1.60
CA LEU A 54 20.58 0.77 0.35
C LEU A 54 19.92 2.13 0.64
N ASP A 55 19.83 3.01 -0.37
CA ASP A 55 19.10 4.27 -0.22
C ASP A 55 17.62 4.03 0.07
N SER A 56 16.97 4.95 0.78
CA SER A 56 15.52 4.89 0.94
C SER A 56 14.80 5.13 -0.40
N LYS A 57 13.64 4.51 -0.59
CA LYS A 57 12.82 4.67 -1.81
C LYS A 57 11.42 5.16 -1.47
N THR A 58 10.93 6.06 -2.30
CA THR A 58 9.54 6.52 -2.25
C THR A 58 8.71 5.73 -3.25
N ILE A 59 7.55 5.25 -2.82
CA ILE A 59 6.57 4.54 -3.65
C ILE A 59 5.34 5.44 -3.80
N ASN A 60 4.88 5.64 -5.04
CA ASN A 60 3.61 6.29 -5.31
C ASN A 60 2.45 5.29 -5.14
N VAL A 61 1.65 5.49 -4.10
CA VAL A 61 0.55 4.58 -3.73
C VAL A 61 -0.61 4.72 -4.71
N GLU A 62 -0.93 5.95 -5.12
CA GLU A 62 -2.04 6.23 -6.04
C GLU A 62 -1.83 5.59 -7.41
N GLU A 63 -0.60 5.58 -7.89
CA GLU A 63 -0.24 4.93 -9.15
C GLU A 63 -0.53 3.43 -9.11
N ILE A 64 -0.04 2.75 -8.07
CA ILE A 64 -0.25 1.31 -7.89
C ILE A 64 -1.74 1.00 -7.66
N ALA A 65 -2.42 1.82 -6.84
CA ALA A 65 -3.85 1.70 -6.60
C ALA A 65 -4.66 1.75 -7.91
N ARG A 66 -4.28 2.63 -8.85
CA ARG A 66 -4.95 2.74 -10.16
C ARG A 66 -4.84 1.45 -10.97
N PHE A 67 -3.71 0.74 -10.92
CA PHE A 67 -3.60 -0.59 -11.54
C PHE A 67 -4.49 -1.60 -10.83
N CYS A 68 -4.53 -1.57 -9.50
CA CYS A 68 -5.35 -2.50 -8.75
C CYS A 68 -6.87 -2.34 -8.99
N LEU A 69 -7.33 -1.12 -9.28
CA LEU A 69 -8.72 -0.86 -9.63
C LEU A 69 -9.14 -1.46 -11.00
N ARG A 70 -8.19 -1.83 -11.87
CA ARG A 70 -8.48 -2.44 -13.18
C ARG A 70 -8.74 -3.95 -13.07
N GLY A 71 -8.26 -4.59 -12.01
CA GLY A 71 -8.46 -6.02 -11.76
C GLY A 71 -7.27 -6.68 -11.08
N THR A 72 -7.45 -7.93 -10.67
CA THR A 72 -6.46 -8.69 -9.90
C THR A 72 -5.15 -8.91 -10.63
N ARG A 73 -5.20 -9.18 -11.95
CA ARG A 73 -4.00 -9.34 -12.78
C ARG A 73 -3.12 -8.10 -12.78
N ASP A 74 -3.73 -6.94 -13.02
CA ASP A 74 -3.02 -5.66 -13.06
C ASP A 74 -2.50 -5.26 -11.68
N CYS A 75 -3.28 -5.55 -10.63
CA CYS A 75 -2.84 -5.34 -9.25
C CYS A 75 -1.60 -6.17 -8.91
N ASN A 76 -1.63 -7.48 -9.24
CA ASN A 76 -0.51 -8.37 -8.98
C ASN A 76 0.73 -7.90 -9.72
N TYR A 77 0.60 -7.60 -11.01
CA TYR A 77 1.70 -7.06 -11.80
C TYR A 77 2.30 -5.79 -11.17
N ALA A 78 1.48 -4.78 -10.86
CA ALA A 78 1.97 -3.52 -10.30
C ALA A 78 2.65 -3.70 -8.93
N THR A 79 2.07 -4.52 -8.06
CA THR A 79 2.63 -4.80 -6.74
C THR A 79 3.90 -5.66 -6.80
N GLU A 80 4.04 -6.55 -7.78
CA GLU A 80 5.27 -7.30 -8.02
C GLU A 80 6.38 -6.38 -8.57
N GLN A 81 6.06 -5.50 -9.51
CA GLN A 81 7.02 -4.50 -10.01
C GLN A 81 7.52 -3.59 -8.88
N MET A 82 6.63 -3.11 -8.02
CA MET A 82 6.99 -2.36 -6.80
C MET A 82 8.01 -3.14 -5.95
N LEU A 83 7.79 -4.44 -5.71
CA LEU A 83 8.70 -5.26 -4.91
C LEU A 83 10.06 -5.47 -5.60
N VAL A 84 10.07 -5.65 -6.93
CA VAL A 84 11.30 -5.76 -7.72
C VAL A 84 12.12 -4.47 -7.63
N GLU A 85 11.48 -3.32 -7.81
CA GLU A 85 12.15 -2.01 -7.72
C GLU A 85 12.78 -1.77 -6.36
N LEU A 86 12.13 -2.20 -5.28
CA LEU A 86 12.67 -2.08 -3.93
C LEU A 86 13.93 -2.91 -3.71
N ARG A 87 14.12 -4.02 -4.46
CA ARG A 87 15.33 -4.85 -4.36
C ARG A 87 16.53 -4.23 -5.06
N LEU A 88 16.29 -3.47 -6.13
CA LEU A 88 17.36 -2.96 -6.97
C LEU A 88 18.07 -1.77 -6.28
N PRO A 89 19.41 -1.72 -6.29
CA PRO A 89 20.14 -0.54 -5.87
C PRO A 89 19.74 0.66 -6.75
N ALA A 90 19.87 1.87 -6.21
CA ALA A 90 19.76 3.06 -7.05
C ALA A 90 20.87 2.99 -8.10
N LEU A 91 20.54 3.11 -9.39
CA LEU A 91 21.57 3.27 -10.40
C LEU A 91 22.36 4.54 -10.04
N PRO A 92 23.70 4.49 -10.02
CA PRO A 92 24.48 5.70 -9.83
C PRO A 92 24.07 6.69 -10.93
N ALA A 93 23.86 7.96 -10.54
CA ALA A 93 23.61 9.02 -11.50
C ALA A 93 24.70 8.97 -12.59
N PRO A 94 24.36 9.18 -13.87
CA PRO A 94 25.34 9.13 -14.94
C PRO A 94 26.49 10.06 -14.57
N ALA A 95 27.71 9.52 -14.56
CA ALA A 95 28.90 10.32 -14.29
C ALA A 95 28.85 11.51 -15.24
N THR A 96 28.69 12.72 -14.69
CA THR A 96 28.85 13.95 -15.47
C THR A 96 30.25 13.89 -16.04
N ALA A 97 30.36 13.58 -17.34
CA ALA A 97 31.60 13.71 -18.08
C ALA A 97 32.06 15.16 -17.89
N ARG A 98 33.10 15.35 -17.10
CA ARG A 98 33.81 16.63 -17.04
C ARG A 98 34.80 16.59 -18.19
N ASP A 99 34.56 17.43 -19.18
CA ASP A 99 35.56 17.87 -20.14
C ASP A 99 36.68 18.66 -19.45
#